data_AF-A0A834R722-F1
#
_entry.id   AF-A0A834R722-F1
#
_cell.length_a   1.000
_cell.length_b   1.000
_cell.length_c   1.000
_cell.angle_alpha   90.00
_cell.angle_beta   90.00
_cell.angle_gamma   90.00
#
_symmetry.space_group_name_H-M   'P 1'
#
loop_
_entity.id
_entity.type
_entity.pdbx_description
1 polymer ?
#
loop_
_entity_poly.entity_id
_entity_poly.type
_entity_poly.pdbx_seq_one_letter_code
_entity_poly.pdbx_strand_id
1 'polypeptide(L)'
;MMKEKSKNAARSRREKENAEFLELAKLLPLPGAITSQLDKASIIRLTTSYLKMRAVFPNGLGDYWGLKPPPPNPYESCIRELGSHLLQTLDGFVFVVAPNGKIMYISETASVHLGLSQVVRQKLFKPKEWFWN
;
A
#
# COMPACT_ATOMS: atom_id res chain seq x y z
N MET A 1 35.30 27.18 9.17
CA MET A 1 34.66 27.40 7.85
C MET A 1 34.30 26.11 7.08
N MET A 2 35.17 25.09 6.95
CA MET A 2 34.82 23.84 6.21
C MET A 2 33.76 22.96 6.89
N LYS A 3 33.76 22.89 8.23
CA LYS A 3 32.84 22.05 9.02
C LYS A 3 31.37 22.51 8.94
N GLU A 4 31.16 23.80 8.69
CA GLU A 4 29.83 24.43 8.63
C GLU A 4 29.17 24.26 7.27
N LYS A 5 29.95 24.32 6.18
CA LYS A 5 29.50 23.95 4.83
C LYS A 5 29.11 22.47 4.73
N SER A 6 29.88 21.58 5.36
CA SER A 6 29.56 20.14 5.44
C SER A 6 28.29 19.85 6.26
N LYS A 7 28.10 20.54 7.39
CA LYS A 7 26.89 20.45 8.22
C LYS A 7 25.63 20.88 7.46
N ASN A 8 25.71 21.98 6.71
CA ASN A 8 24.58 22.44 5.88
C ASN A 8 24.31 21.50 4.69
N ALA A 9 25.34 20.93 4.08
CA ALA A 9 25.19 19.94 3.01
C ALA A 9 24.51 18.64 3.51
N ALA A 10 24.91 18.15 4.69
CA ALA A 10 24.30 16.97 5.30
C ALA A 10 22.82 17.20 5.67
N ARG A 11 22.50 18.41 6.16
CA ARG A 11 21.11 18.81 6.47
C ARG A 11 20.25 18.88 5.21
N SER A 12 20.71 19.58 4.18
CA SER A 12 20.01 19.69 2.90
C SER A 12 19.75 18.32 2.28
N ARG A 13 20.71 17.39 2.36
CA ARG A 13 20.53 16.01 1.91
C ARG A 13 19.40 15.29 2.64
N ARG A 14 19.32 15.41 3.97
CA ARG A 14 18.26 14.79 4.79
C ARG A 14 16.89 15.41 4.51
N GLU A 15 16.83 16.73 4.30
CA GLU A 15 15.60 17.44 3.96
C GLU A 15 15.08 17.01 2.59
N LYS A 16 15.96 16.93 1.58
CA LYS A 16 15.60 16.42 0.25
C LYS A 16 15.12 14.97 0.32
N GLU A 17 15.85 14.10 1.02
CA GLU A 17 15.44 12.70 1.22
C GLU A 17 14.05 12.61 1.87
N ASN A 18 13.77 13.39 2.92
CA ASN A 18 12.45 13.41 3.54
C ASN A 18 11.35 13.84 2.56
N ALA A 19 11.61 14.87 1.74
CA ALA A 19 10.67 15.33 0.73
C ALA A 19 10.34 14.23 -0.28
N GLU A 20 11.34 13.51 -0.79
CA GLU A 20 11.13 12.38 -1.72
C GLU A 20 10.30 11.26 -1.08
N PHE A 21 10.51 10.95 0.20
CA PHE A 21 9.69 9.98 0.92
C PHE A 21 8.23 10.41 1.06
N LEU A 22 8.00 11.70 1.33
CA LEU A 22 6.66 12.28 1.41
C LEU A 22 5.95 12.23 0.05
N GLU A 23 6.64 12.56 -1.04
CA GLU A 23 6.09 12.45 -2.39
C GLU A 23 5.79 10.99 -2.75
N LEU A 24 6.70 10.06 -2.46
CA LEU A 24 6.47 8.64 -2.69
C LEU A 24 5.25 8.11 -1.92
N ALA A 25 5.05 8.56 -0.68
CA ALA A 25 3.89 8.17 0.13
C ALA A 25 2.57 8.65 -0.50
N LYS A 26 2.54 9.84 -1.11
CA LYS A 26 1.35 10.39 -1.80
C LYS A 26 0.97 9.60 -3.06
N LEU A 27 1.93 8.94 -3.70
CA LEU A 27 1.71 8.14 -4.92
C LEU A 27 1.17 6.73 -4.63
N LEU A 28 1.15 6.30 -3.38
CA LEU A 28 0.56 5.02 -3.02
C LEU A 28 -0.98 5.09 -3.19
N PRO A 29 -1.64 4.01 -3.65
CA PRO A 29 -3.09 3.94 -3.80
C PRO A 29 -3.78 3.76 -2.43
N LEU A 30 -3.55 4.70 -1.52
CA LEU A 30 -4.04 4.71 -0.16
C LEU A 30 -4.53 6.12 0.18
N PRO A 31 -5.57 6.27 1.02
CA PRO A 31 -6.01 7.57 1.50
C PRO A 31 -4.89 8.37 2.17
N GLY A 32 -4.84 9.68 1.94
CA GLY A 32 -3.83 10.59 2.51
C GLY A 32 -3.74 10.55 4.04
N ALA A 33 -4.86 10.27 4.72
CA ALA A 33 -4.92 10.09 6.17
C ALA A 33 -4.06 8.91 6.66
N ILE A 34 -3.88 7.88 5.83
CA ILE A 34 -3.04 6.71 6.13
C ILE A 34 -1.60 7.00 5.74
N THR A 35 -1.37 7.51 4.53
CA THR A 35 -0.01 7.72 3.99
C THR A 35 0.80 8.74 4.78
N SER A 36 0.14 9.74 5.37
CA SER A 36 0.77 10.75 6.24
C SER A 36 1.34 10.20 7.55
N GLN A 37 0.86 9.05 8.03
CA GLN A 37 1.31 8.43 9.27
C GLN A 37 2.37 7.35 9.06
N LEU A 38 2.72 7.04 7.80
CA LEU A 38 3.70 6.02 7.47
C LEU A 38 5.11 6.48 7.79
N ASP A 39 5.90 5.58 8.36
CA ASP A 39 7.34 5.78 8.47
C ASP A 39 8.05 5.33 7.18
N LYS A 40 9.29 5.79 6.98
CA LYS A 40 10.09 5.53 5.77
C LYS A 40 10.16 4.06 5.36
N ALA A 41 10.36 3.15 6.31
CA ALA A 41 10.47 1.73 6.01
C ALA A 41 9.13 1.16 5.52
N SER A 42 8.02 1.58 6.14
CA SER A 42 6.68 1.18 5.68
C SER A 42 6.38 1.70 4.27
N ILE A 43 6.79 2.94 3.95
CA ILE A 43 6.64 3.51 2.59
C ILE A 43 7.35 2.62 1.56
N ILE A 44 8.65 2.34 1.73
CA ILE A 44 9.41 1.47 0.80
C ILE A 44 8.75 0.11 0.63
N ARG A 45 8.29 -0.48 1.73
CA ARG A 45 7.70 -1.81 1.71
C ARG A 45 6.38 -1.86 0.98
N LEU A 46 5.49 -0.90 1.23
CA LEU A 46 4.23 -0.78 0.52
C LEU A 46 4.46 -0.53 -0.97
N THR A 47 5.39 0.38 -1.31
CA THR A 47 5.77 0.63 -2.71
C THR A 47 6.29 -0.64 -3.38
N THR A 48 7.17 -1.39 -2.72
CA THR A 48 7.74 -2.62 -3.27
C THR A 48 6.68 -3.69 -3.46
N SER A 49 5.80 -3.91 -2.47
CA SER A 49 4.69 -4.86 -2.57
C SER A 49 3.73 -4.46 -3.68
N TYR A 50 3.41 -3.16 -3.79
CA TYR A 50 2.56 -2.63 -4.86
C TYR A 50 3.16 -2.90 -6.26
N LEU A 51 4.45 -2.60 -6.46
CA LEU A 51 5.12 -2.87 -7.74
C LEU A 51 5.17 -4.35 -8.09
N LYS A 52 5.42 -5.23 -7.11
CA LYS A 52 5.39 -6.69 -7.32
C LYS A 52 4.00 -7.17 -7.69
N MET A 53 2.96 -6.67 -7.01
CA MET A 53 1.59 -7.01 -7.33
C MET A 53 1.20 -6.53 -8.71
N ARG A 54 1.68 -5.35 -9.12
CA ARG A 54 1.48 -4.82 -10.47
C ARG A 54 2.24 -5.62 -11.54
N ALA A 55 3.33 -6.29 -11.20
CA ALA A 55 4.02 -7.20 -12.11
C ALA A 55 3.25 -8.52 -12.30
N VAL A 56 2.60 -9.04 -11.25
CA VAL A 56 1.78 -10.26 -11.32
C VAL A 56 0.40 -10.00 -11.91
N PHE A 57 -0.19 -8.85 -11.59
CA PHE A 57 -1.48 -8.38 -12.07
C PHE A 57 -1.32 -6.99 -12.73
N PRO A 58 -0.85 -6.93 -13.99
CA PRO A 58 -0.64 -5.67 -14.71
C PRO A 58 -1.90 -4.80 -14.79
N ASN A 59 -3.06 -5.46 -14.85
CA ASN A 59 -4.37 -4.83 -14.95
C ASN A 59 -5.07 -4.66 -13.57
N GLY A 60 -4.38 -5.02 -12.48
CA GLY A 60 -4.93 -5.07 -11.13
C GLY A 60 -6.00 -6.17 -10.95
N LEU A 61 -6.77 -6.07 -9.87
CA LEU A 61 -7.95 -6.89 -9.56
C LEU A 61 -9.25 -6.15 -10.00
N GLY A 62 -9.20 -5.46 -11.14
CA GLY A 62 -10.28 -4.59 -11.65
C GLY A 62 -9.97 -3.08 -11.50
N ASP A 63 -10.22 -2.33 -12.57
CA ASP A 63 -10.08 -0.87 -12.80
C ASP A 63 -8.72 -0.22 -12.49
N TYR A 64 -7.62 -0.94 -12.76
CA TYR A 64 -6.23 -0.47 -12.74
C TYR A 64 -5.85 0.37 -11.49
N TRP A 65 -5.86 -0.25 -10.30
CA TRP A 65 -5.39 0.33 -9.03
C TRP A 65 -6.09 1.63 -8.57
N GLY A 66 -7.26 1.94 -9.13
CA GLY A 66 -8.01 3.17 -8.81
C GLY A 66 -7.48 4.43 -9.51
N LEU A 67 -6.62 4.27 -10.53
CA LEU A 67 -6.04 5.38 -11.29
C LEU A 67 -6.84 5.76 -12.54
N LYS A 68 -7.77 4.92 -12.97
CA LYS A 68 -8.58 5.17 -14.17
C LYS A 68 -10.07 5.18 -13.83
N PRO A 69 -10.85 6.12 -14.39
CA PRO A 69 -12.31 6.05 -14.28
C PRO A 69 -12.83 4.72 -14.85
N PRO A 70 -13.98 4.23 -14.35
CA PRO A 70 -14.64 3.03 -14.83
C PRO A 70 -14.66 2.97 -16.35
N PRO A 71 -14.31 1.83 -16.98
CA PRO A 71 -14.54 1.68 -18.41
C PRO A 71 -16.05 1.88 -18.69
N PRO A 72 -16.42 2.52 -19.80
CA PRO A 72 -17.82 2.74 -20.16
C PRO A 72 -18.56 1.44 -20.54
N ASN A 73 -17.91 0.27 -20.41
CA ASN A 73 -18.54 -1.00 -20.66
C ASN A 73 -19.43 -1.38 -19.45
N PRO A 74 -20.71 -1.73 -19.66
CA PRO A 74 -21.57 -2.19 -18.56
C PRO A 74 -21.08 -3.51 -17.94
N TYR A 75 -20.39 -4.34 -18.75
CA TYR A 75 -19.93 -5.66 -18.35
C TYR A 75 -18.77 -5.65 -17.35
N GLU A 76 -17.72 -4.84 -17.53
CA GLU A 76 -16.65 -4.77 -16.52
C GLU A 76 -17.06 -3.95 -15.30
N SER A 77 -17.98 -2.98 -15.45
CA SER A 77 -18.59 -2.32 -14.29
C SER A 77 -19.33 -3.32 -13.39
N CYS A 78 -20.05 -4.28 -13.98
CA CYS A 78 -20.69 -5.37 -13.24
C CYS A 78 -19.68 -6.28 -12.54
N ILE A 79 -18.58 -6.66 -13.23
CA ILE A 79 -17.51 -7.48 -12.63
C ILE A 79 -16.85 -6.75 -11.46
N ARG A 80 -16.65 -5.43 -11.55
CA ARG A 80 -16.13 -4.60 -10.44
C ARG A 80 -17.06 -4.62 -9.24
N GLU A 81 -18.34 -4.35 -9.45
CA GLU A 81 -19.35 -4.37 -8.39
C GLU A 81 -19.44 -5.76 -7.75
N LEU A 82 -19.38 -6.82 -8.55
CA LEU A 82 -19.31 -8.20 -8.07
C LEU A 82 -18.07 -8.44 -7.20
N GLY A 83 -16.89 -7.91 -7.55
CA GLY A 83 -15.68 -8.02 -6.74
C GLY A 83 -15.83 -7.40 -5.34
N SER A 84 -16.42 -6.20 -5.26
CA SER A 84 -16.73 -5.56 -3.98
C SER A 84 -17.80 -6.31 -3.18
N HIS A 85 -18.88 -6.74 -3.82
CA HIS A 85 -19.96 -7.49 -3.16
C HIS A 85 -19.49 -8.87 -2.71
N LEU A 86 -18.61 -9.52 -3.46
CA LEU A 86 -18.00 -10.80 -3.10
C LEU A 86 -17.20 -10.67 -1.81
N LEU A 87 -16.35 -9.65 -1.69
CA LEU A 87 -15.59 -9.40 -0.45
C LEU A 87 -16.49 -9.05 0.74
N GLN A 88 -17.62 -8.37 0.51
CA GLN A 88 -18.60 -8.06 1.56
C GLN A 88 -19.42 -9.28 1.99
N THR A 89 -19.71 -10.19 1.07
CA THR A 89 -20.49 -11.41 1.34
C THR A 89 -19.61 -12.53 1.90
N LEU A 90 -18.30 -12.48 1.61
CA LEU A 90 -17.34 -13.44 2.10
C LEU A 90 -17.14 -13.24 3.62
N ASP A 91 -17.53 -14.24 4.41
CA ASP A 91 -17.25 -14.33 5.86
C ASP A 91 -15.77 -14.70 6.09
N GLY A 92 -14.89 -13.80 5.65
CA GLY A 92 -13.45 -13.98 5.73
C GLY A 92 -12.66 -12.85 5.07
N PHE A 93 -11.44 -13.16 4.67
CA PHE A 93 -10.55 -12.23 3.99
C PHE A 93 -9.69 -12.93 2.94
N VAL A 94 -9.23 -12.15 1.97
CA VAL A 94 -8.38 -12.62 0.89
C VAL A 94 -6.95 -12.13 1.15
N PHE A 95 -5.98 -12.99 0.90
CA PHE A 95 -4.57 -12.60 0.86
C PHE A 95 -3.92 -13.18 -0.39
N VAL A 96 -2.95 -12.45 -0.94
CA VAL A 96 -2.12 -12.91 -2.06
C VAL A 96 -0.72 -13.14 -1.52
N VAL A 97 -0.15 -14.31 -1.75
CA VAL A 97 1.20 -14.67 -1.26
C VAL A 97 2.12 -14.91 -2.45
N ALA A 98 3.36 -14.43 -2.37
CA ALA A 98 4.41 -14.75 -3.31
C ALA A 98 4.92 -16.19 -3.10
N PRO A 99 5.58 -16.81 -4.10
CA PRO A 99 6.14 -18.17 -3.96
C PRO A 99 7.13 -18.33 -2.80
N ASN A 100 7.72 -17.24 -2.31
CA ASN A 100 8.63 -17.24 -1.16
C ASN A 100 7.91 -17.05 0.19
N GLY A 101 6.59 -17.23 0.25
CA GLY A 101 5.80 -17.13 1.48
C GLY A 101 5.45 -15.69 1.90
N LYS A 102 5.91 -14.66 1.18
CA LYS A 102 5.63 -13.26 1.54
C LYS A 102 4.25 -12.85 1.09
N ILE A 103 3.46 -12.33 2.03
CA ILE A 103 2.19 -11.68 1.72
C ILE A 103 2.48 -10.49 0.79
N MET A 104 1.72 -10.37 -0.30
CA MET A 104 1.77 -9.24 -1.23
C MET A 104 0.56 -8.34 -1.05
N TYR A 105 -0.61 -8.93 -0.74
CA TYR A 105 -1.88 -8.25 -0.54
C TYR A 105 -2.65 -8.88 0.60
N ILE A 106 -3.46 -8.07 1.29
CA ILE A 106 -4.50 -8.53 2.20
C ILE A 106 -5.72 -7.63 2.04
N SER A 107 -6.92 -8.21 1.99
CA SER A 107 -8.18 -7.46 1.89
C SER A 107 -8.46 -6.70 3.19
N GLU A 108 -9.19 -5.60 3.07
CA GLU A 108 -9.57 -4.75 4.22
C GLU A 108 -10.40 -5.50 5.28
N THR A 109 -11.18 -6.50 4.84
CA THR A 109 -12.03 -7.35 5.68
C THR A 109 -11.23 -8.21 6.67
N ALA A 110 -9.93 -8.39 6.45
CA ALA A 110 -9.06 -9.12 7.39
C ALA A 110 -9.05 -8.50 8.79
N SER A 111 -9.18 -7.17 8.86
CA SER A 111 -9.20 -6.47 10.15
C SER A 111 -10.39 -6.83 11.05
N VAL A 112 -11.51 -7.22 10.45
CA VAL A 112 -12.74 -7.62 11.15
C VAL A 112 -12.61 -9.06 11.65
N HIS A 113 -12.13 -9.96 10.80
CA HIS A 113 -12.09 -11.40 11.09
C HIS A 113 -10.90 -11.82 11.96
N LEU A 114 -9.78 -11.11 11.88
CA LEU A 114 -8.58 -11.42 12.69
C LEU A 114 -8.59 -10.73 14.06
N GLY A 115 -9.66 -10.02 14.44
CA GLY A 115 -9.77 -9.36 15.74
C GLY A 115 -8.70 -8.29 15.99
N LEU A 116 -8.16 -7.70 14.92
CA LEU A 116 -7.06 -6.75 15.02
C LEU A 116 -7.60 -5.43 15.59
N SER A 117 -7.25 -5.15 16.85
CA SER A 117 -7.48 -3.85 17.53
C SER A 117 -7.10 -2.67 16.62
N GLN A 118 -7.69 -1.49 16.80
CA GLN A 118 -7.42 -0.30 15.97
C GLN A 118 -5.93 0.02 15.79
N VAL A 119 -5.11 -0.30 16.79
CA VAL A 119 -3.63 -0.18 16.76
C VAL A 119 -3.01 -1.19 15.79
N VAL A 120 -3.57 -2.39 15.70
CA VAL A 120 -3.14 -3.46 14.79
C VAL A 120 -3.67 -3.26 13.37
N ARG A 121 -4.82 -2.57 13.17
CA ARG A 121 -5.22 -2.07 11.83
C ARG A 121 -4.16 -1.15 11.24
N GLN A 122 -3.62 -0.24 12.05
CA GLN A 122 -2.50 0.61 11.61
C GLN A 122 -1.23 -0.21 11.37
N LYS A 123 -0.99 -1.30 12.13
CA LYS A 123 0.15 -2.22 11.90
C LYS A 123 -0.01 -3.15 10.70
N LEU A 124 -1.22 -3.55 10.33
CA LEU A 124 -1.45 -4.33 9.10
C LEU A 124 -1.10 -3.48 7.87
N PHE A 125 -1.41 -2.18 7.94
CA PHE A 125 -0.99 -1.16 6.98
C PHE A 125 0.44 -0.61 7.20
N LYS A 126 1.09 -0.90 8.33
CA LYS A 126 2.52 -0.69 8.54
C LYS A 126 3.22 -2.04 8.47
N PRO A 127 3.60 -2.48 7.27
CA PRO A 127 3.83 -3.88 6.97
C PRO A 127 4.85 -4.57 7.91
N LYS A 128 5.69 -3.79 8.59
CA LYS A 128 6.81 -4.13 9.49
C LYS A 128 6.90 -5.57 9.99
N GLU A 129 5.83 -6.11 10.54
CA GLU A 129 5.85 -7.39 11.24
C GLU A 129 5.41 -8.63 10.41
N TRP A 130 4.72 -8.47 9.27
CA TRP A 130 4.08 -9.60 8.57
C TRP A 130 4.69 -10.02 7.23
N PHE A 131 5.45 -9.14 6.56
CA PHE A 131 5.88 -9.38 5.17
C PHE A 131 7.34 -9.89 5.06
N TRP A 132 8.03 -10.09 6.19
CA TRP A 132 9.47 -10.36 6.23
C TRP A 132 9.95 -11.32 7.33
N ASN A 133 9.06 -12.08 7.96
CA ASN A 133 9.46 -13.40 8.47
C ASN A 133 9.03 -14.45 7.45
#